data_AF-A0A812R9K9-F1
#
_entry.id   AF-A0A812R9K9-F1
#
_cell.length_a   1.000
_cell.length_b   1.000
_cell.length_c   1.000
_cell.angle_alpha   90.00
_cell.angle_beta   90.00
_cell.angle_gamma   90.00
#
_symmetry.space_group_name_H-M   'P 1'
#
loop_
_entity.id
_entity.type
_entity.pdbx_description
1 polymer ?
#
loop_
_entity_poly.entity_id
_entity_poly.type
_entity_poly.pdbx_seq_one_letter_code
_entity_poly.pdbx_strand_id
1 'polypeptide(L)'
;FLWGAYLDRHEHDPGRIRAAMFLMLFVVTCSELGLLLAGVVSLKTTLLALLVNCWGGLDALLRFPAAHDLESWFSAKQFGLLLVKTVTYAFGFIGFRMHIGKFIALILLNVWGLPVLYLMALPLDPCEQVAQDEYDIDLVIRVWQLAVCSKERRKCLDTCRCWWNRKLVAASEQSPLARMAICAASPHYRRAFSKKGRSV
;
A
#
# COMPACT_ATOMS: atom_id res chain seq x y z
N PHE A 1 -6.05 14.38 -15.40
CA PHE A 1 -5.66 13.85 -16.72
C PHE A 1 -4.73 12.64 -16.62
N LEU A 2 -3.54 12.72 -16.00
CA LEU A 2 -2.62 11.56 -15.94
C LEU A 2 -3.19 10.33 -15.21
N TRP A 3 -3.86 10.51 -14.07
CA TRP A 3 -4.45 9.38 -13.33
C TRP A 3 -5.59 8.72 -14.11
N GLY A 4 -6.53 9.51 -14.65
CA GLY A 4 -7.62 8.97 -15.48
C GLY A 4 -7.12 8.16 -16.68
N ALA A 5 -6.18 8.71 -17.46
CA ALA A 5 -5.59 7.98 -18.59
C ALA A 5 -4.83 6.70 -18.16
N TYR A 6 -4.27 6.68 -16.95
CA TYR A 6 -3.65 5.47 -16.39
C TYR A 6 -4.69 4.42 -16.02
N LEU A 7 -5.82 4.84 -15.42
CA LEU A 7 -6.95 3.98 -15.08
C LEU A 7 -7.60 3.41 -16.33
N ASP A 8 -7.91 4.23 -17.34
CA ASP A 8 -8.50 3.78 -18.61
C ASP A 8 -7.65 2.68 -19.29
N ARG A 9 -6.32 2.74 -19.12
CA ARG A 9 -5.40 1.74 -19.68
C ARG A 9 -5.33 0.44 -18.86
N HIS A 10 -5.65 0.48 -17.57
CA HIS A 10 -5.44 -0.62 -16.62
C HIS A 10 -6.71 -0.99 -15.84
N GLU A 11 -7.89 -0.61 -16.33
CA GLU A 11 -9.19 -0.83 -15.69
C GLU A 11 -9.37 -2.30 -15.25
N HIS A 12 -9.05 -3.24 -16.14
CA HIS A 12 -9.15 -4.68 -15.88
C HIS A 12 -7.94 -5.30 -15.13
N ASP A 13 -6.99 -4.51 -14.64
CA ASP A 13 -5.85 -4.99 -13.83
C ASP A 13 -5.79 -4.26 -12.48
N PRO A 14 -6.67 -4.64 -11.52
CA PRO A 14 -6.74 -3.99 -10.21
C PRO A 14 -5.44 -4.16 -9.40
N GLY A 15 -4.62 -5.17 -9.72
CA GLY A 15 -3.32 -5.38 -9.09
C GLY A 15 -2.34 -4.26 -9.40
N ARG A 16 -2.31 -3.77 -10.65
CA ARG A 16 -1.46 -2.63 -11.05
C ARG A 16 -1.94 -1.31 -10.47
N ILE A 17 -3.25 -1.10 -10.43
CA ILE A 17 -3.84 0.10 -9.81
C ILE A 17 -3.46 0.14 -8.33
N ARG A 18 -3.66 -0.98 -7.61
CA ARG A 18 -3.27 -1.13 -6.21
C ARG A 18 -1.78 -0.85 -5.98
N ALA A 19 -0.90 -1.38 -6.84
CA ALA A 19 0.53 -1.13 -6.77
C ALA A 19 0.89 0.36 -6.95
N ALA A 20 0.24 1.05 -7.90
CA ALA A 20 0.41 2.48 -8.10
C ALA A 20 -0.05 3.28 -6.88
N MET A 21 -1.17 2.91 -6.27
CA MET A 21 -1.66 3.57 -5.05
C MET A 21 -0.74 3.31 -3.84
N PHE A 22 -0.14 2.12 -3.72
CA PHE A 22 0.89 1.86 -2.72
C PHE A 22 2.12 2.75 -2.91
N LEU A 23 2.55 2.95 -4.16
CA LEU A 23 3.63 3.89 -4.47
C LEU A 23 3.26 5.32 -4.08
N MET A 24 2.03 5.75 -4.35
CA MET A 24 1.55 7.07 -3.94
C MET A 24 1.49 7.22 -2.41
N LEU A 25 1.00 6.21 -1.68
CA LEU A 25 1.02 6.20 -0.22
C LEU A 25 2.45 6.30 0.32
N PHE A 26 3.40 5.59 -0.30
CA PHE A 26 4.82 5.70 0.03
C PHE A 26 5.36 7.12 -0.20
N VAL A 27 5.07 7.73 -1.36
CA VAL A 27 5.47 9.12 -1.67
C VAL A 27 4.87 10.12 -0.68
N VAL A 28 3.58 9.98 -0.35
CA VAL A 28 2.90 10.78 0.68
C VAL A 28 3.63 10.65 2.01
N THR A 29 3.89 9.43 2.46
CA THR A 29 4.60 9.13 3.72
C THR A 29 6.01 9.76 3.73
N CYS A 30 6.77 9.64 2.64
CA CYS A 30 8.07 10.29 2.50
C CYS A 30 7.96 11.82 2.54
N SER A 31 6.92 12.40 1.94
CA SER A 31 6.70 13.84 1.97
C SER A 31 6.37 14.35 3.39
N GLU A 32 5.64 13.57 4.19
CA GLU A 32 5.37 13.89 5.60
C GLU A 32 6.64 13.87 6.45
N LEU A 33 7.53 12.92 6.21
CA LEU A 33 8.87 12.91 6.83
C LEU A 33 9.71 14.11 6.37
N GLY A 34 9.65 14.48 5.09
CA GLY A 34 10.30 15.67 4.57
C GLY A 34 9.83 16.96 5.25
N LEU A 35 8.52 17.07 5.51
CA LEU A 35 7.93 18.21 6.22
C LEU A 35 8.39 18.30 7.68
N LEU A 36 8.59 17.16 8.34
CA LEU A 36 9.19 17.10 9.68
C LEU A 36 10.64 17.60 9.65
N LEU A 37 11.46 17.09 8.72
CA LEU A 37 12.86 17.49 8.59
C LEU A 37 13.02 18.97 8.24
N ALA A 38 12.06 19.53 7.48
CA ALA A 38 12.01 20.95 7.18
C ALA A 38 11.49 21.83 8.34
N GLY A 39 11.10 21.24 9.47
CA GLY A 39 10.58 21.97 10.64
C GLY A 39 9.21 22.62 10.42
N VAL A 40 8.46 22.18 9.40
CA VAL A 40 7.14 22.73 9.06
C VAL A 40 6.06 22.13 9.95
N VAL A 41 6.26 20.89 10.40
CA VAL A 41 5.30 20.11 11.16
C VAL A 41 5.97 19.52 12.40
N SER A 42 5.24 19.47 13.52
CA SER A 42 5.77 18.90 14.77
C SER A 42 5.96 17.37 14.68
N LEU A 43 6.92 16.82 15.43
CA LEU A 43 7.15 15.37 15.50
C LEU A 43 5.88 14.59 15.90
N LYS A 44 5.09 15.12 16.85
CA LYS A 44 3.84 14.49 17.31
C LYS A 44 2.83 14.37 16.16
N THR A 45 2.71 15.43 15.36
CA THR A 45 1.83 15.49 14.20
C THR A 45 2.27 14.48 13.13
N THR A 46 3.58 14.41 12.85
CA THR A 46 4.11 13.43 11.91
C THR A 46 3.88 12.00 12.38
N LEU A 47 4.11 11.68 13.66
CA LEU A 47 3.86 10.34 14.20
C LEU A 47 2.39 9.93 14.07
N LEU A 48 1.46 10.84 14.38
CA LEU A 48 0.03 10.61 14.20
C LEU A 48 -0.34 10.43 12.72
N ALA A 49 0.22 11.25 11.82
CA ALA A 49 -0.03 11.13 10.38
C ALA A 49 0.49 9.79 9.82
N LEU A 50 1.67 9.34 10.25
CA LEU A 50 2.22 8.03 9.91
C LEU A 50 1.32 6.90 10.41
N LEU A 51 0.81 6.99 11.64
CA LEU A 51 -0.13 6.02 12.19
C LEU A 51 -1.42 5.96 11.37
N VAL A 52 -1.98 7.11 10.97
CA VAL A 52 -3.15 7.18 10.10
C VAL A 52 -2.87 6.58 8.72
N ASN A 53 -1.71 6.85 8.11
CA ASN A 53 -1.35 6.28 6.81
C ASN A 53 -1.17 4.76 6.88
N CYS A 54 -0.51 4.27 7.93
CA CYS A 54 -0.29 2.85 8.14
C CYS A 54 -1.58 2.11 8.51
N TRP A 55 -2.48 2.72 9.28
CA TRP A 55 -3.72 2.07 9.68
C TRP A 55 -4.83 2.28 8.65
N GLY A 56 -5.16 3.52 8.30
CA GLY A 56 -6.23 3.83 7.36
C GLY A 56 -5.82 3.56 5.92
N GLY A 57 -4.73 4.18 5.48
CA GLY A 57 -4.26 4.10 4.09
C GLY A 57 -3.93 2.67 3.67
N LEU A 58 -3.10 1.96 4.43
CA LEU A 58 -2.70 0.59 4.10
C LEU A 58 -3.88 -0.39 4.14
N ASP A 59 -4.78 -0.27 5.11
CA ASP A 59 -6.00 -1.10 5.21
C ASP A 59 -6.94 -0.86 4.01
N ALA A 60 -7.11 0.39 3.59
CA ALA A 60 -7.90 0.72 2.40
C ALA A 60 -7.29 0.13 1.12
N LEU A 61 -5.98 0.29 0.91
CA LEU A 61 -5.31 -0.25 -0.27
C LEU A 61 -5.30 -1.78 -0.32
N LEU A 62 -5.29 -2.44 0.83
CA LEU A 62 -5.39 -3.90 0.87
C LEU A 62 -6.79 -4.42 0.52
N ARG A 63 -7.83 -3.63 0.80
CA ARG A 63 -9.23 -3.96 0.49
C ARG A 63 -9.63 -3.60 -0.95
N PHE A 64 -8.90 -2.71 -1.62
CA PHE A 64 -9.15 -2.37 -3.02
C PHE A 64 -9.12 -3.62 -3.94
N PRO A 65 -10.06 -3.81 -4.90
CA PRO A 65 -11.10 -2.87 -5.35
C PRO A 65 -12.49 -3.14 -4.72
N ALA A 66 -12.58 -3.54 -3.45
CA ALA A 66 -13.87 -3.68 -2.80
C ALA A 66 -14.52 -2.31 -2.59
N ALA A 67 -15.74 -2.16 -3.12
CA ALA A 67 -16.60 -1.05 -2.76
C ALA A 67 -17.23 -1.35 -1.39
N HIS A 68 -17.23 -0.36 -0.51
CA HIS A 68 -17.84 -0.46 0.81
C HIS A 68 -18.93 0.60 0.91
N ASP A 69 -20.07 0.24 1.50
CA ASP A 69 -21.15 1.20 1.75
C ASP A 69 -20.66 2.33 2.65
N LEU A 70 -21.20 3.53 2.47
CA LEU A 70 -20.88 4.69 3.33
C LEU A 70 -21.30 4.45 4.79
N GLU A 71 -22.31 3.61 5.02
CA GLU A 71 -22.79 3.21 6.34
C GLU A 71 -21.95 2.11 6.99
N SER A 72 -21.01 1.51 6.23
CA SER A 72 -20.15 0.45 6.77
C SER A 72 -19.19 0.98 7.84
N TRP A 73 -18.84 0.10 8.79
CA TRP A 73 -17.85 0.41 9.81
C TRP A 73 -16.50 0.82 9.22
N PHE A 74 -16.12 0.23 8.08
CA PHE A 74 -14.91 0.58 7.36
C PHE A 74 -14.94 2.04 6.88
N SER A 75 -16.01 2.47 6.21
CA SER A 75 -16.17 3.86 5.75
C SER A 75 -16.14 4.83 6.92
N ALA A 76 -16.88 4.55 8.00
CA ALA A 76 -16.87 5.36 9.22
C ALA A 76 -15.47 5.50 9.82
N LYS A 77 -14.72 4.39 9.90
CA LYS A 77 -13.31 4.38 10.35
C LYS A 77 -12.44 5.26 9.45
N GLN A 78 -12.53 5.13 8.13
CA GLN A 78 -11.71 5.91 7.19
C GLN A 78 -12.01 7.40 7.28
N PHE A 79 -13.28 7.79 7.37
CA PHE A 79 -13.67 9.19 7.61
C PHE A 79 -13.15 9.72 8.95
N GLY A 80 -13.26 8.92 10.02
CA GLY A 80 -12.74 9.26 11.33
C GLY A 80 -11.23 9.49 11.31
N LEU A 81 -10.47 8.60 10.68
CA LEU A 81 -9.02 8.72 10.52
C LEU A 81 -8.62 9.94 9.67
N LEU A 82 -9.37 10.24 8.61
CA LEU A 82 -9.16 11.41 7.76
C LEU A 82 -9.45 12.71 8.52
N LEU A 83 -10.50 12.73 9.34
CA LEU A 83 -10.82 13.86 10.21
C LEU A 83 -9.71 14.07 11.25
N VAL A 84 -9.27 13.01 11.93
CA VAL A 84 -8.16 13.05 12.90
C VAL A 84 -6.90 13.60 12.22
N LYS A 85 -6.56 13.13 11.03
CA LYS A 85 -5.38 13.63 10.27
C LYS A 85 -5.51 15.12 9.93
N THR A 86 -6.69 15.54 9.46
CA THR A 86 -6.98 16.95 9.15
C THR A 86 -6.80 17.85 10.37
N VAL A 87 -7.43 17.48 11.49
CA VAL A 87 -7.34 18.20 12.76
C VAL A 87 -5.90 18.23 13.28
N THR A 88 -5.20 17.11 13.18
CA THR A 88 -3.80 16.98 13.60
C THR A 88 -2.88 17.93 12.83
N TYR A 89 -3.09 18.09 11.51
CA TYR A 89 -2.35 19.08 10.74
C TYR A 89 -2.77 20.52 11.05
N ALA A 90 -4.05 20.78 11.27
CA ALA A 90 -4.53 22.13 11.62
C ALA A 90 -3.86 22.67 12.89
N PHE A 91 -3.66 21.81 13.90
CA PHE A 91 -2.98 22.19 15.15
C PHE A 91 -1.47 22.00 15.13
N GLY A 92 -0.97 21.12 14.27
CA GLY A 92 0.42 20.69 14.21
C GLY A 92 1.33 21.49 13.28
N PHE A 93 0.75 22.33 12.43
CA PHE A 93 1.46 23.10 11.43
C PHE A 93 2.09 24.36 12.03
N ILE A 94 3.40 24.48 11.90
CA ILE A 94 4.17 25.59 12.46
C ILE A 94 4.19 26.72 11.41
N GLY A 95 3.81 27.94 11.83
CA GLY A 95 3.86 29.12 10.95
C GLY A 95 2.70 29.26 9.97
N PHE A 96 1.49 28.82 10.36
CA PHE A 96 0.26 28.86 9.56
C PHE A 96 0.04 30.19 8.81
N ARG A 97 0.20 31.33 9.49
CA ARG A 97 -0.05 32.67 8.92
C ARG A 97 0.91 33.06 7.80
N MET A 98 2.15 32.57 7.82
CA MET A 98 3.17 32.91 6.83
C MET A 98 3.16 31.96 5.63
N HIS A 99 2.52 30.80 5.77
CA HIS A 99 2.63 29.69 4.82
C HIS A 99 1.29 29.02 4.52
N ILE A 100 0.21 29.80 4.44
CA ILE A 100 -1.15 29.29 4.17
C ILE A 100 -1.21 28.47 2.87
N GLY A 101 -0.49 28.88 1.82
CA GLY A 101 -0.43 28.11 0.57
C GLY A 101 0.19 26.72 0.75
N LYS A 102 1.25 26.60 1.56
CA LYS A 102 1.87 25.30 1.89
C LYS A 102 0.92 24.43 2.72
N PHE A 103 0.20 25.04 3.65
CA PHE A 103 -0.82 24.35 4.43
C PHE A 103 -1.95 23.81 3.55
N ILE A 104 -2.48 24.62 2.63
CA ILE A 104 -3.54 24.19 1.69
C ILE A 104 -3.02 23.06 0.80
N ALA A 105 -1.82 23.19 0.22
CA ALA A 105 -1.22 22.14 -0.59
C ALA A 105 -1.03 20.84 0.21
N LEU A 106 -0.62 20.95 1.49
CA LEU A 106 -0.49 19.82 2.39
C LEU A 106 -1.84 19.12 2.61
N ILE A 107 -2.90 19.86 2.93
CA ILE A 107 -4.23 19.26 3.12
C ILE A 107 -4.73 18.60 1.83
N LEU A 108 -4.65 19.30 0.69
CA LEU A 108 -5.13 18.77 -0.57
C LEU A 108 -4.37 17.53 -1.03
N LEU A 109 -3.04 17.54 -0.95
CA LEU A 109 -2.22 16.44 -1.48
C LEU A 109 -2.03 15.30 -0.47
N ASN A 110 -1.72 15.60 0.79
CA ASN A 110 -1.39 14.57 1.80
C ASN A 110 -2.62 14.02 2.52
N VAL A 111 -3.73 14.77 2.61
CA VAL A 111 -4.96 14.29 3.27
C VAL A 111 -5.96 13.80 2.24
N TRP A 112 -6.31 14.63 1.26
CA TRP A 112 -7.38 14.32 0.30
C TRP A 112 -6.92 13.63 -0.97
N GLY A 113 -5.66 13.78 -1.35
CA GLY A 113 -5.14 13.25 -2.61
C GLY A 113 -5.37 11.75 -2.76
N LEU A 114 -4.92 10.94 -1.80
CA LEU A 114 -5.06 9.49 -1.88
C LEU A 114 -6.52 9.00 -1.80
N PRO A 115 -7.38 9.49 -0.90
CA PRO A 115 -8.81 9.15 -0.90
C PRO A 115 -9.52 9.48 -2.21
N VAL A 116 -9.26 10.65 -2.79
CA VAL A 116 -9.86 11.03 -4.08
C VAL A 116 -9.39 10.10 -5.18
N LEU A 117 -8.08 9.80 -5.24
CA LEU A 117 -7.53 8.87 -6.22
C LEU A 117 -8.08 7.44 -6.04
N TYR A 118 -8.35 7.02 -4.79
CA TYR A 118 -9.03 5.76 -4.49
C TYR A 118 -10.44 5.73 -5.05
N LEU A 119 -11.24 6.76 -4.77
CA LEU A 119 -12.61 6.84 -5.28
C LEU A 119 -12.65 6.89 -6.81
N MET A 120 -11.72 7.61 -7.44
CA MET A 120 -11.60 7.64 -8.89
C MET A 120 -11.19 6.30 -9.49
N ALA A 121 -10.50 5.46 -8.72
CA ALA A 121 -10.01 4.16 -9.17
C ALA A 121 -10.99 3.01 -8.93
N LEU A 122 -12.09 3.25 -8.21
CA LEU A 122 -13.11 2.23 -8.01
C LEU A 122 -13.74 1.86 -9.35
N PRO A 123 -13.81 0.56 -9.70
CA PRO A 123 -14.43 0.14 -10.94
C PRO A 123 -15.92 0.49 -10.92
N LEU A 124 -16.46 0.93 -12.06
CA LEU A 124 -17.87 1.29 -12.18
C LEU A 124 -18.78 0.06 -12.26
N ASP A 125 -18.26 -1.07 -12.75
CA ASP A 125 -18.99 -2.33 -12.84
C ASP A 125 -19.02 -3.02 -11.45
N PRO A 126 -20.21 -3.26 -10.86
CA PRO A 126 -20.35 -4.01 -9.62
C PRO A 126 -19.75 -5.42 -9.69
N CYS A 127 -19.66 -6.02 -10.88
CA CYS A 127 -19.06 -7.35 -11.06
C CYS A 127 -17.55 -7.35 -10.84
N GLU A 128 -16.88 -6.22 -11.05
CA GLU A 128 -15.44 -6.04 -10.79
C GLU A 128 -15.16 -5.59 -9.36
N GLN A 129 -16.16 -5.05 -8.66
CA GLN A 129 -16.15 -4.72 -7.23
C GLN A 129 -16.29 -5.97 -6.35
N VAL A 130 -15.64 -7.08 -6.72
CA VAL A 130 -15.73 -8.33 -5.95
C VAL A 130 -15.14 -8.09 -4.57
N ALA A 131 -16.01 -7.99 -3.57
CA ALA A 131 -15.66 -8.15 -2.18
C ALA A 131 -15.08 -9.56 -2.03
N GLN A 132 -13.75 -9.68 -2.05
CA GLN A 132 -13.14 -10.90 -1.55
C GLN A 132 -13.42 -10.92 -0.05
N ASP A 133 -14.46 -11.64 0.37
CA ASP A 133 -14.87 -11.84 1.78
C ASP A 133 -13.68 -12.19 2.70
N GLU A 134 -12.61 -12.74 2.14
CA GLU A 134 -11.36 -13.03 2.84
C GLU A 134 -10.65 -11.77 3.40
N TYR A 135 -11.00 -10.56 2.94
CA TYR A 135 -10.37 -9.28 3.30
C TYR A 135 -11.15 -8.36 4.22
N ASP A 136 -12.26 -8.81 4.80
CA ASP A 136 -13.04 -7.94 5.69
C ASP A 136 -12.48 -7.83 7.13
N ILE A 137 -11.47 -8.64 7.46
CA ILE A 137 -10.78 -8.57 8.74
C ILE A 137 -9.88 -7.32 8.79
N ASP A 138 -10.06 -6.50 9.82
CA ASP A 138 -9.22 -5.32 10.07
C ASP A 138 -7.73 -5.66 10.09
N LEU A 139 -6.90 -4.82 9.47
CA LEU A 139 -5.46 -4.98 9.43
C LEU A 139 -4.83 -5.23 10.81
N VAL A 140 -5.31 -4.55 11.86
CA VAL A 140 -4.80 -4.72 13.23
C VAL A 140 -5.06 -6.14 13.72
N ILE A 141 -6.25 -6.67 13.44
CA ILE A 141 -6.61 -8.04 13.80
C ILE A 141 -5.73 -9.04 13.04
N ARG A 142 -5.46 -8.79 11.76
CA ARG A 142 -4.55 -9.63 10.96
C ARG A 142 -3.12 -9.61 11.51
N VAL A 143 -2.59 -8.44 11.84
CA VAL A 143 -1.25 -8.30 12.44
C VAL A 143 -1.19 -8.97 13.81
N TRP A 144 -2.25 -8.81 14.61
CA TRP A 144 -2.39 -9.48 15.90
C TRP A 144 -2.42 -11.01 15.76
N GLN A 145 -3.22 -11.53 14.83
CA GLN A 145 -3.28 -12.96 14.51
C GLN A 145 -1.91 -13.48 14.05
N LEU A 146 -1.17 -12.72 13.24
CA LEU A 146 0.20 -13.08 12.84
C LEU A 146 1.18 -13.09 14.03
N ALA A 147 1.00 -12.20 15.00
CA ALA A 147 1.84 -12.13 16.20
C ALA A 147 1.56 -13.28 17.17
N VAL A 148 0.28 -13.63 17.37
CA VAL A 148 -0.16 -14.59 18.39
C VAL A 148 -0.29 -16.01 17.84
N CYS A 149 -0.74 -16.19 16.59
CA CYS A 149 -1.02 -17.49 16.01
C CYS A 149 0.18 -18.02 15.20
N SER A 150 0.84 -19.05 15.72
CA SER A 150 1.97 -19.69 15.04
C SER A 150 1.59 -20.34 13.70
N LYS A 151 0.32 -20.77 13.54
CA LYS A 151 -0.20 -21.36 12.30
C LYS A 151 -0.32 -20.33 11.18
N GLU A 152 -0.93 -19.18 11.48
CA GLU A 152 -1.05 -18.07 10.52
C GLU A 152 0.32 -17.50 10.14
N ARG A 153 1.24 -17.39 11.11
CA ARG A 153 2.62 -16.97 10.86
C ARG A 153 3.34 -17.90 9.87
N ARG A 154 3.20 -19.23 10.04
CA ARG A 154 3.80 -20.21 9.11
C ARG A 154 3.17 -20.09 7.72
N LYS A 155 1.85 -20.00 7.62
CA LYS A 155 1.12 -19.82 6.36
C LYS A 155 1.59 -18.56 5.62
N CYS A 156 1.74 -17.45 6.34
CA CYS A 156 2.25 -16.19 5.79
C CYS A 156 3.70 -16.31 5.31
N LEU A 157 4.59 -16.90 6.11
CA LEU A 157 5.99 -17.12 5.73
C LEU A 157 6.13 -18.03 4.50
N ASP A 158 5.35 -19.10 4.41
CA ASP A 158 5.36 -19.99 3.25
C ASP A 158 4.84 -19.29 1.99
N THR A 159 3.81 -18.45 2.13
CA THR A 159 3.27 -17.63 1.04
C THR A 159 4.33 -16.63 0.57
N CYS A 160 4.96 -15.89 1.49
CA CYS A 160 6.04 -14.96 1.20
C CYS A 160 7.23 -15.65 0.53
N ARG A 161 7.61 -16.84 1.02
CA ARG A 161 8.68 -17.65 0.43
C ARG A 161 8.34 -18.07 -0.99
N CYS A 162 7.13 -18.58 -1.23
CA CYS A 162 6.66 -18.96 -2.56
C CYS A 162 6.62 -17.76 -3.52
N TRP A 163 6.13 -16.61 -3.05
CA TRP A 163 6.11 -15.38 -3.85
C TRP A 163 7.52 -14.90 -4.21
N TRP A 164 8.41 -14.82 -3.23
CA TRP A 164 9.81 -14.44 -3.41
C TRP A 164 10.51 -15.39 -4.39
N ASN A 165 10.30 -16.69 -4.22
CA ASN A 165 10.82 -17.73 -5.10
C ASN A 165 10.37 -17.53 -6.55
N ARG A 166 9.07 -17.26 -6.78
CA ARG A 166 8.54 -16.98 -8.13
C ARG A 166 9.17 -15.73 -8.75
N LYS A 167 9.34 -14.66 -7.96
CA LYS A 167 9.97 -13.41 -8.44
C LYS A 167 11.45 -13.60 -8.77
N LEU A 168 12.19 -14.35 -7.95
CA LEU A 168 13.58 -14.70 -8.24
C LEU A 168 13.70 -15.55 -9.52
N VAL A 169 12.82 -16.52 -9.72
CA VAL A 169 12.81 -17.34 -10.95
C VAL A 169 12.56 -16.45 -12.17
N ALA A 170 11.54 -15.60 -12.15
CA ALA A 170 11.26 -14.68 -13.24
C ALA A 170 12.44 -13.74 -13.55
N ALA A 171 13.10 -13.20 -12.51
CA ALA A 171 14.30 -12.37 -12.66
C ALA A 171 15.48 -13.16 -13.24
N SER A 172 15.63 -14.43 -12.88
CA SER A 172 16.70 -15.31 -13.39
C SER A 172 16.51 -15.69 -14.86
N GLU A 173 15.26 -15.76 -15.34
CA GLU A 173 14.95 -16.01 -16.75
C GLU A 173 15.24 -14.79 -17.62
N GLN A 174 15.18 -13.58 -17.05
CA GLN A 174 15.45 -12.32 -17.75
C GLN A 174 16.93 -11.91 -17.72
N SER A 175 17.74 -12.42 -16.80
CA SER A 175 19.15 -12.03 -16.67
C SER A 175 20.07 -13.20 -16.31
N PRO A 176 21.10 -13.49 -17.13
CA PRO A 176 22.07 -14.55 -16.84
C PRO A 176 22.92 -14.25 -15.58
N LEU A 177 23.16 -12.97 -15.27
CA LEU A 177 23.85 -12.56 -14.04
C LEU A 177 22.99 -12.83 -12.80
N ALA A 178 21.69 -12.53 -12.87
CA ALA A 178 20.76 -12.85 -11.78
C ALA A 178 20.69 -14.36 -11.54
N ARG A 179 20.68 -15.16 -12.61
CA ARG A 179 20.73 -16.63 -12.52
C ARG A 179 21.99 -17.14 -11.82
N MET A 180 23.17 -16.61 -12.17
CA MET A 180 24.42 -16.98 -11.49
C MET A 180 24.41 -16.59 -10.01
N ALA A 181 23.97 -15.37 -9.67
CA ALA A 181 23.88 -14.91 -8.29
C ALA A 181 22.92 -15.75 -7.45
N ILE A 182 21.74 -16.10 -7.99
CA ILE A 182 20.73 -16.93 -7.31
C ILE A 182 21.25 -18.37 -7.11
N CYS A 183 21.92 -18.94 -8.11
CA CYS A 183 22.53 -20.27 -8.01
C CYS A 183 23.70 -20.33 -7.00
N ALA A 184 24.42 -19.22 -6.82
CA ALA A 184 25.49 -19.10 -5.82
C ALA A 184 24.92 -18.95 -4.39
N ALA A 185 23.83 -18.18 -4.24
CA ALA A 185 23.22 -17.88 -2.95
C ALA A 185 22.37 -19.02 -2.37
N SER A 186 21.85 -19.95 -3.20
CA SER A 186 20.99 -21.04 -2.71
C SER A 186 21.28 -22.40 -3.36
N PRO A 187 21.84 -23.38 -2.62
CA PRO A 187 22.12 -24.72 -3.14
C PRO A 187 20.87 -25.47 -3.58
N HIS A 188 19.71 -25.14 -3.01
CA HIS A 188 18.42 -25.78 -3.29
C HIS A 188 17.92 -25.48 -4.73
N TYR A 189 18.28 -24.32 -5.27
CA TYR A 189 17.91 -23.90 -6.63
C TYR A 189 18.78 -24.53 -7.72
N ARG A 190 20.03 -24.85 -7.40
CA ARG A 190 20.97 -25.54 -8.31
C ARG A 190 20.40 -26.87 -8.80
N ARG A 191 19.71 -27.60 -7.93
CA ARG A 191 19.06 -28.89 -8.26
C ARG A 191 17.85 -28.75 -9.17
N ALA A 192 17.06 -27.68 -9.00
CA ALA A 192 15.86 -27.43 -9.82
C ALA A 192 16.22 -27.08 -11.27
N PHE A 193 17.24 -26.23 -11.47
CA PHE A 193 17.71 -25.88 -12.83
C PHE A 193 18.49 -27.02 -13.51
N SER A 194 19.24 -27.84 -12.76
CA SER A 194 19.93 -29.01 -13.32
C SER A 194 18.97 -30.09 -13.86
N LYS A 195 17.76 -30.23 -13.30
CA LYS A 195 16.74 -31.13 -13.84
C LYS A 195 16.12 -30.62 -15.14
N LYS A 196 15.88 -29.31 -15.26
CA LYS A 196 15.27 -28.70 -16.46
C LYS A 196 16.20 -28.70 -17.69
N GLY A 197 17.52 -28.83 -17.48
CA GLY A 197 18.52 -28.98 -18.55
C GLY A 197 18.74 -30.42 -19.02
N ARG A 198 18.07 -31.42 -18.42
CA ARG A 198 18.14 -32.84 -18.83
C ARG A 198 16.90 -33.32 -19.59
N SER A 199 15.94 -32.44 -19.85
CA SER A 199 14.82 -32.70 -20.76
C SER A 199 15.12 -32.03 -22.11
N VAL A 200 16.03 -32.63 -22.86
CA VAL A 200 16.15 -32.55 -24.32
C VAL A 200 16.43 -33.97 -24.78
#